data_AF-A0A2W0HKI9-F1
#
_entry.id   AF-A0A2W0HKI9-F1
#
_cell.length_a   1.000
_cell.length_b   1.000
_cell.length_c   1.000
_cell.angle_alpha   90.00
_cell.angle_beta   90.00
_cell.angle_gamma   90.00
#
_symmetry.space_group_name_H-M   'P 1'
#
loop_
_entity.id
_entity.type
_entity.pdbx_description
1 polymer ?
#
loop_
_entity_poly.entity_id
_entity_poly.type
_entity_poly.pdbx_seq_one_letter_code
_entity_poly.pdbx_strand_id
1 'polypeptide(L)' 'MVKCARYFVCAWFLIGLSACGLDAGAEDYVIWGEGNMGDELLESGADLLEKAGITYMIDSDSNILIQKKDLNKAAACCS' A
#
# COMPACT_ATOMS: atom_id res chain seq x y z
N MET A 1 -22.60 6.69 -26.61
CA MET A 1 -22.58 6.61 -28.09
C MET A 1 -21.14 6.54 -28.54
N VAL A 2 -20.87 5.54 -29.38
CA VAL A 2 -19.56 4.95 -29.67
C VAL A 2 -18.91 5.70 -30.82
N LYS A 3 -17.64 6.11 -30.66
CA LYS A 3 -16.79 6.51 -31.80
C LYS A 3 -15.51 5.66 -31.77
N CYS A 4 -15.68 4.39 -32.12
CA CYS A 4 -14.59 3.56 -32.64
C CYS A 4 -14.48 3.83 -34.13
N ALA A 5 -13.39 4.45 -34.59
CA ALA A 5 -12.99 4.34 -35.97
C ALA A 5 -11.51 4.69 -36.14
N ARG A 6 -10.80 3.71 -36.74
CA ARG A 6 -9.54 3.86 -37.49
C ARG A 6 -8.32 4.13 -36.63
N TYR A 7 -7.57 3.06 -36.32
CA TYR A 7 -6.24 2.84 -36.88
C TYR A 7 -5.91 1.36 -36.72
N PHE A 8 -6.15 0.61 -37.79
CA PHE A 8 -5.84 -0.81 -37.94
C PHE A 8 -4.82 -0.92 -39.08
N VAL A 9 -3.56 -0.56 -38.83
CA VAL A 9 -2.46 -0.79 -39.79
C VAL A 9 -1.16 -1.03 -39.04
N CYS A 10 -0.63 -2.24 -39.22
CA CYS A 10 0.78 -2.62 -39.19
C CYS A 10 1.67 -2.05 -38.07
N ALA A 11 1.74 -2.79 -36.96
CA ALA A 11 3.02 -3.04 -36.29
C ALA A 11 2.90 -4.35 -35.49
N TRP A 12 3.07 -5.46 -36.21
CA TRP A 12 3.05 -6.83 -35.70
C TRP A 12 4.38 -7.17 -35.00
N PHE A 13 4.88 -6.26 -34.17
CA PHE A 13 6.09 -6.39 -33.37
C PHE A 13 6.11 -5.22 -32.40
N LEU A 14 5.76 -5.46 -31.14
CA LEU A 14 6.24 -4.79 -29.93
C LEU A 14 5.25 -5.09 -28.78
N ILE A 15 5.69 -6.01 -27.91
CA ILE A 15 5.47 -5.99 -26.46
C ILE A 15 4.02 -6.26 -26.02
N GLY A 16 3.71 -7.55 -25.94
CA GLY A 16 2.60 -8.05 -25.12
C GLY A 16 2.89 -7.86 -23.62
N LEU A 17 2.80 -6.62 -23.15
CA LEU A 17 2.89 -6.29 -21.72
C LEU A 17 1.88 -5.20 -21.32
N SER A 18 0.67 -5.27 -21.84
CA SER A 18 -0.46 -4.44 -21.42
C SER A 18 -1.60 -5.32 -20.91
N ALA A 19 -1.27 -6.22 -19.99
CA ALA A 19 -2.23 -6.93 -19.16
C ALA A 19 -1.64 -7.25 -17.78
N CYS A 20 -0.99 -6.26 -17.15
CA CYS A 20 -1.00 -6.21 -15.70
C CYS A 20 -2.10 -5.20 -15.33
N GLY A 21 -3.34 -5.65 -15.48
CA GLY A 21 -4.41 -5.14 -14.65
C GLY A 21 -4.11 -5.60 -13.23
N LEU A 22 -3.10 -5.00 -12.60
CA LEU A 22 -3.01 -4.94 -11.17
C LEU A 22 -4.15 -3.99 -10.80
N ASP A 23 -5.34 -4.57 -10.67
CA ASP A 23 -6.32 -4.10 -9.73
C ASP A 23 -5.59 -4.13 -8.39
N ALA A 24 -4.81 -3.07 -8.11
CA ALA A 24 -4.30 -2.76 -6.80
C ALA A 24 -5.56 -2.39 -6.02
N GLY A 25 -6.27 -3.44 -5.59
CA GLY A 25 -7.47 -3.33 -4.80
C GLY A 25 -7.20 -2.30 -3.73
N ALA A 26 -8.11 -1.33 -3.60
CA ALA A 26 -8.02 -0.26 -2.63
C ALA A 26 -7.52 -0.84 -1.30
N GLU A 27 -6.23 -0.67 -1.02
CA GLU A 27 -5.61 -1.36 0.11
C GLU A 27 -6.22 -0.72 1.35
N ASP A 28 -7.06 -1.45 2.08
CA ASP A 28 -7.67 -0.97 3.31
C ASP A 28 -6.56 -0.70 4.32
N TYR A 29 -6.22 0.58 4.53
CA TYR A 29 -5.30 1.01 5.56
C TYR A 29 -6.05 1.16 6.89
N VAL A 30 -5.43 0.70 7.97
CA VAL A 30 -5.96 0.72 9.33
C VAL A 30 -4.97 1.39 10.26
N ILE A 31 -5.48 2.13 11.23
CA ILE A 31 -4.67 2.80 12.24
C ILE A 31 -4.13 1.73 13.20
N TRP A 32 -2.81 1.62 13.29
CA TRP A 32 -2.11 0.72 14.20
C TRP A 32 -1.56 1.44 15.42
N GLY A 33 -1.07 2.67 15.23
CA GLY A 33 -0.59 3.55 16.31
C GLY A 33 -1.19 4.94 16.19
N GLU A 34 -1.62 5.52 17.31
CA GLU A 34 -2.16 6.88 17.36
C GLU A 34 -1.02 7.89 17.51
N GLY A 35 -1.09 9.01 16.79
CA GLY A 35 -0.06 10.07 16.82
C GLY A 35 0.07 10.79 18.16
N ASN A 36 -0.85 10.57 19.10
CA ASN A 36 -0.75 11.11 20.46
C ASN A 36 0.20 10.32 21.38
N MET A 37 0.80 9.23 20.89
CA MET A 37 1.70 8.37 21.67
C MET A 37 3.09 9.02 21.92
N GLY A 38 3.39 10.17 21.31
CA GLY A 38 4.68 10.85 21.43
C GLY A 38 5.74 10.28 20.49
N ASP A 39 6.71 11.11 20.10
CA ASP A 39 7.67 10.81 19.03
C ASP A 39 8.50 9.53 19.29
N GLU A 40 8.84 9.25 20.55
CA GLU A 40 9.62 8.07 20.94
C GLU A 40 8.85 6.76 20.71
N LEU A 41 7.54 6.75 20.99
CA LEU A 41 6.69 5.57 20.75
C LEU A 41 6.38 5.40 19.26
N LEU A 42 6.26 6.51 18.51
CA LEU A 42 6.10 6.46 17.06
C LEU A 42 7.35 5.92 16.37
N GLU A 43 8.54 6.39 16.75
CA GLU A 43 9.81 5.91 16.21
C GLU A 43 10.03 4.42 16.54
N SER A 44 9.78 4.02 17.78
CA SER A 44 9.90 2.61 18.18
C SER A 44 8.87 1.73 17.45
N GLY A 45 7.64 2.20 17.26
CA GLY A 45 6.61 1.50 16.50
C GLY A 45 6.98 1.33 15.02
N ALA A 46 7.49 2.39 14.39
CA ALA A 46 7.96 2.37 13.01
C ALA A 46 9.13 1.39 12.81
N ASP A 47 10.10 1.37 13.73
CA ASP A 47 11.24 0.44 13.70
C ASP A 47 10.80 -1.02 13.81
N LEU A 48 9.80 -1.32 14.65
CA LEU A 48 9.22 -2.67 14.76
C LEU A 48 8.52 -3.10 13.47
N LEU A 49 7.75 -2.20 12.85
CA LEU A 49 7.09 -2.47 11.57
C LEU A 49 8.10 -2.68 10.44
N GLU A 50 9.16 -1.88 10.39
CA GLU A 50 10.24 -2.04 9.43
C GLU A 50 10.97 -3.38 9.60
N LYS A 51 11.34 -3.74 10.84
CA LYS A 51 11.95 -5.05 11.16
C LYS A 51 11.05 -6.22 10.80
N ALA A 52 9.74 -6.05 10.94
CA ALA A 52 8.74 -7.04 10.52
C ALA A 52 8.52 -7.05 9.00
N GLY A 53 9.11 -6.13 8.24
CA GLY A 53 8.89 -5.98 6.80
C GLY A 53 7.44 -5.61 6.47
N ILE A 54 6.80 -4.83 7.33
CA ILE A 54 5.43 -4.34 7.17
C ILE A 54 5.51 -2.94 6.59
N THR A 55 4.83 -2.71 5.47
CA THR A 55 4.69 -1.37 4.90
C THR A 55 3.76 -0.54 5.78
N TYR A 56 4.26 0.60 6.25
CA TYR A 56 3.50 1.56 7.04
C TYR A 56 3.53 2.95 6.39
N MET A 57 2.54 3.77 6.73
CA MET A 57 2.46 5.18 6.37
C MET A 57 2.16 5.99 7.62
N ILE A 58 2.65 7.23 7.66
CA ILE A 58 2.33 8.18 8.72
C ILE A 58 1.45 9.27 8.10
N ASP A 59 0.25 9.46 8.66
CA ASP A 59 -0.67 10.51 8.20
C ASP A 59 -0.38 11.87 8.87
N SER A 60 -1.07 12.93 8.45
CA SER A 60 -0.91 14.30 8.93
C SER A 60 -1.16 14.45 10.43
N ASP A 61 -1.97 13.56 11.00
CA ASP A 61 -2.23 13.47 12.45
C ASP A 61 -1.17 12.62 13.20
N SER A 62 -0.03 12.32 12.56
CA SER A 62 1.04 11.46 13.08
C SER A 62 0.60 10.03 13.40
N ASN A 63 -0.51 9.57 12.83
CA ASN A 63 -1.01 8.21 13.01
C ASN A 63 -0.23 7.24 12.12
N ILE A 64 0.16 6.09 12.68
CA ILE A 64 0.78 5.00 11.91
C ILE A 64 -0.34 4.14 11.32
N LEU A 65 -0.41 4.12 9.99
CA LEU A 65 -1.31 3.28 9.22
C LEU A 65 -0.55 2.10 8.63
N ILE A 66 -1.14 0.92 8.73
CA ILE A 66 -0.65 -0.30 8.09
C ILE A 66 -1.74 -0.86 7.20
N GLN A 67 -1.36 -1.74 6.28
CA GLN A 67 -2.36 -2.46 5.51
C GLN A 67 -3.10 -3.45 6.42
N LYS A 68 -4.42 -3.56 6.23
CA LYS A 68 -5.27 -4.48 6.99
C LYS A 68 -4.82 -5.94 6.91
N LYS A 69 -4.25 -6.35 5.77
CA LYS A 69 -3.65 -7.70 5.61
C LYS A 69 -2.46 -7.95 6.54
N ASP A 70 -1.75 -6.90 6.93
CA ASP A 70 -0.55 -6.96 7.77
C ASP A 70 -0.87 -6.74 9.25
N LEU A 71 -2.13 -6.47 9.63
CA LEU A 71 -2.54 -6.23 11.01
C LEU A 71 -2.25 -7.41 11.93
N ASN A 72 -2.49 -8.65 11.47
CA ASN A 72 -2.16 -9.84 12.27
C ASN A 72 -0.66 -9.98 12.51
N LYS A 73 0.16 -9.58 11.53
CA LYS A 73 1.62 -9.62 11.61
C LYS A 73 2.13 -8.53 12.57
N ALA A 74 1.57 -7.34 12.47
CA ALA A 74 1.89 -6.23 13.36
C ALA A 74 1.47 -6.52 14.82
N ALA A 75 0.31 -7.13 15.03
CA ALA A 75 -0.16 -7.53 16.36
C ALA A 75 0.75 -8.60 17.00
N ALA A 76 1.29 -9.53 16.21
CA ALA A 76 2.22 -10.55 16.70
C ALA A 76 3.59 -10.00 17.11
N CYS A 77 3.98 -8.81 16.63
CA CYS A 77 5.22 -8.15 17.02
C CYS A 77 5.13 -7.46 18.40
N CYS A 78 3.93 -7.28 18.95
CA CYS A 78 3.71 -6.60 20.23
C CYS A 78 3.30 -7.55 21.37
N SER A 79 3.36 -8.87 21.15
CA SER A 79 3.07 -9.92 22.14
C SER A 79 4.30 -10.53 22.77
#